data_AF-A0A814BH28-F1
#
_entry.id   AF-A0A814BH28-F1
#
_cell.length_a   1.000
_cell.length_b   1.000
_cell.length_c   1.000
_cell.angle_alpha   90.00
_cell.angle_beta   90.00
_cell.angle_gamma   90.00
#
_symmetry.space_group_name_H-M   'P 1'
#
loop_
_entity.id
_entity.type
_entity.pdbx_description
1 polymer ?
#
loop_
_entity_poly.entity_id
_entity_poly.type
_entity_poly.pdbx_seq_one_letter_code
_entity_poly.pdbx_strand_id
1 'polypeptide(L)'
;MASVSSQKISLLFHRTRLKSRYILSILVGLALGFILSLACVPLMNICDTSLSILSGPFSLSLNFHIKNGNSSLRDKFDPFRILNRQARSIADITLVDYGSKDYEPKINPSQQQQVPIKSNHNNSKVTTTTTHVSNVAKILRPRFMADELGIREKVLVAVLTETNHLNTFALFLNQTLSDHVNRILFFIDEVRQDFPKDMQVIAINDKRSYLKPFYVLKYLVEKTIKSYDWFFLVPDNTYIRGFKLNEFLNHISINQDLYMGQAFDDIHAVYCYFGSGIILSRTVLQKIYTELDWCTKNAYSQDLTDNIGRCILKAAKLPCTNLASNYKFNAYVNYRFEYDADISEVSKTKDFNQTLTIHPINDLETMLKLQKYFNEVEINEMSQDILKYEETIENLSCYATEGCGNIPWPVGVPAPFKPSTRFDVLRWDYFNETHIYLKTDNTVIDLMKQNDYEDIQEVIDHSVKQFQTKYGTKLKFKNLLNGYRQFDPTRGTHYIIDIVLIDEQKKEYIKRAELMRPLGLVEIVPMPFTTETVKLFLILPIYSDERSAAIRFLYHINKTLFDRETRDKFESQQ
;
A
#
# COMPACT_ATOMS: atom_id res chain seq x y z
N MET A 1 26.49 -30.66 101.46
CA MET A 1 27.86 -30.12 101.46
C MET A 1 28.27 -29.82 100.02
N ALA A 2 28.59 -28.54 99.81
CA ALA A 2 29.30 -27.85 98.72
C ALA A 2 29.40 -28.42 97.28
N SER A 3 29.16 -27.46 96.37
CA SER A 3 29.70 -27.26 95.01
C SER A 3 28.76 -27.44 93.81
N VAL A 4 27.84 -26.48 93.76
CA VAL A 4 27.10 -25.90 92.62
C VAL A 4 28.02 -25.53 91.44
N SER A 5 27.67 -25.94 90.22
CA SER A 5 27.52 -25.10 89.00
C SER A 5 27.82 -25.88 87.71
N SER A 6 27.06 -25.55 86.66
CA SER A 6 27.10 -26.09 85.29
C SER A 6 26.29 -27.35 85.03
N GLN A 7 25.03 -27.16 84.63
CA GLN A 7 24.34 -27.89 83.55
C GLN A 7 22.84 -27.56 83.60
N LYS A 8 22.42 -26.46 82.94
CA LYS A 8 21.03 -26.23 82.49
C LYS A 8 20.86 -24.98 81.62
N ILE A 9 21.70 -24.80 80.60
CA ILE A 9 21.40 -23.90 79.46
C ILE A 9 22.00 -24.52 78.18
N SER A 10 21.45 -25.64 77.70
CA SER A 10 21.86 -26.23 76.42
C SER A 10 20.75 -26.92 75.63
N LEU A 11 19.48 -26.71 75.98
CA LEU A 11 18.33 -27.36 75.33
C LEU A 11 17.47 -26.43 74.45
N LEU A 12 18.04 -25.34 73.94
CA LEU A 12 17.36 -24.44 72.97
C LEU A 12 18.17 -24.14 71.69
N PHE A 13 19.28 -24.83 71.47
CA PHE A 13 20.09 -24.73 70.25
C PHE A 13 20.04 -26.03 69.44
N HIS A 14 18.88 -26.40 68.89
CA HIS A 14 18.87 -27.43 67.84
C HIS A 14 17.80 -27.28 66.73
N ARG A 15 17.17 -26.11 66.58
CA ARG A 15 16.28 -25.81 65.46
C ARG A 15 16.43 -24.36 65.01
N THR A 16 17.45 -24.02 64.22
CA THR A 16 17.50 -22.79 63.38
C THR A 16 18.85 -22.68 62.62
N ARG A 17 19.25 -23.72 61.88
CA ARG A 17 20.44 -23.64 61.01
C ARG A 17 20.21 -24.13 59.57
N LEU A 18 19.03 -23.87 59.01
CA LEU A 18 18.72 -24.24 57.61
C LEU A 18 17.80 -23.28 56.84
N LYS A 19 17.48 -22.09 57.37
CA LYS A 19 16.65 -21.07 56.64
C LYS A 19 17.28 -19.67 56.58
N SER A 20 18.61 -19.53 56.68
CA SER A 20 19.26 -18.21 56.64
C SER A 20 19.82 -17.81 55.27
N ARG A 21 20.10 -18.76 54.36
CA ARG A 21 20.68 -18.44 53.05
C ARG A 21 19.69 -17.87 52.02
N TYR A 22 18.41 -18.22 52.10
CA TYR A 22 17.39 -17.73 51.16
C TYR A 22 16.71 -16.42 51.60
N ILE A 23 16.64 -16.18 52.92
CA ILE A 23 16.03 -14.95 53.45
C ILE A 23 16.93 -13.75 53.17
N LEU A 24 18.26 -13.92 53.20
CA LEU A 24 19.20 -12.84 52.89
C LEU A 24 19.11 -12.42 51.41
N SER A 25 18.98 -13.37 50.48
CA SER A 25 18.79 -13.06 49.05
C SER A 25 17.45 -12.40 48.75
N ILE A 26 16.39 -12.73 49.49
CA ILE A 26 15.07 -12.10 49.33
C ILE A 26 15.07 -10.68 49.92
N LEU A 27 15.73 -10.47 51.06
CA LEU A 27 15.89 -9.13 51.65
C LEU A 27 16.78 -8.22 50.80
N VAL A 28 17.86 -8.74 50.21
CA VAL A 28 18.70 -7.99 49.28
C VAL A 28 17.94 -7.66 47.99
N GLY A 29 17.13 -8.60 47.48
CA GLY A 29 16.26 -8.36 46.32
C GLY A 29 15.16 -7.33 46.59
N LEU A 30 14.52 -7.37 47.76
CA LEU A 30 13.53 -6.38 48.17
C LEU A 30 14.15 -5.01 48.47
N ALA A 31 15.34 -4.96 49.05
CA ALA A 31 16.06 -3.70 49.28
C ALA A 31 16.52 -3.07 47.97
N LEU A 32 17.05 -3.86 47.02
CA LEU A 32 17.39 -3.36 45.68
C LEU A 32 16.14 -2.92 44.90
N GLY A 33 15.03 -3.65 45.00
CA GLY A 33 13.74 -3.26 44.41
C GLY A 33 13.18 -1.96 44.99
N PHE A 34 13.28 -1.77 46.32
CA PHE A 34 12.85 -0.53 46.96
C PHE A 34 13.78 0.66 46.64
N ILE A 35 15.08 0.44 46.52
CA ILE A 35 16.04 1.50 46.16
C ILE A 35 15.88 1.90 44.69
N LEU A 36 15.63 0.96 43.77
CA LEU A 36 15.30 1.25 42.37
C LEU A 36 13.92 1.91 42.21
N SER A 37 12.95 1.55 43.05
CA SER A 37 11.64 2.20 43.11
C SER A 37 11.75 3.65 43.61
N LEU A 38 12.50 3.91 44.70
CA LEU A 38 12.71 5.25 45.25
C LEU A 38 13.58 6.15 44.35
N ALA A 39 14.53 5.57 43.59
CA ALA A 39 15.31 6.30 42.60
C ALA A 39 14.51 6.70 41.34
N CYS A 40 13.35 6.08 41.11
CA CYS A 40 12.43 6.43 40.02
C CYS A 40 11.35 7.45 40.43
N VAL A 41 11.26 7.84 41.71
CA VAL A 41 10.25 8.78 42.20
C VAL A 41 10.50 10.27 41.84
N PRO A 42 11.69 10.78 41.47
CA PRO A 42 11.80 12.19 41.07
C PRO A 42 11.48 12.46 39.60
N LEU A 43 11.01 11.47 38.81
CA LEU A 43 10.65 11.67 37.40
C LEU A 43 9.14 11.81 37.13
N MET A 44 8.28 11.73 38.15
CA MET A 44 6.82 11.84 37.98
C MET A 44 6.18 13.14 38.50
N ASN A 45 6.95 14.16 38.93
CA ASN A 45 6.40 15.41 39.47
C ASN A 45 6.55 16.65 38.56
N ILE A 46 6.65 16.50 37.23
CA ILE A 46 6.78 17.63 36.27
C ILE A 46 5.59 17.73 35.28
N CYS A 47 4.44 17.11 35.56
CA CYS A 47 3.28 17.21 34.65
C CYS A 47 1.97 17.72 35.27
N ASP A 48 2.02 18.44 36.40
CA ASP A 48 0.84 19.15 36.93
C ASP A 48 1.16 20.64 37.15
N THR A 49 1.27 21.41 36.06
CA THR A 49 1.01 22.86 36.10
C THR A 49 0.32 23.30 34.82
N SER A 50 -0.93 23.71 34.98
CA SER A 50 -1.71 24.48 34.01
C SER A 50 -0.96 25.75 33.60
N LEU A 51 -0.74 25.96 32.30
CA LEU A 51 -0.40 27.29 31.77
C LEU A 51 -1.27 27.57 30.53
N SER A 52 -2.42 28.18 30.80
CA SER A 52 -3.10 29.06 29.84
C SER A 52 -2.19 30.26 29.54
N ILE A 53 -2.29 30.76 28.30
CA ILE A 53 -1.69 31.97 27.70
C ILE A 53 -0.56 31.65 26.69
N LEU A 54 -0.94 31.51 25.42
CA LEU A 54 -0.42 32.35 24.32
C LEU A 54 -1.29 32.19 23.07
N SER A 55 -2.05 33.25 22.78
CA SER A 55 -2.72 33.53 21.52
C SER A 55 -1.71 34.06 20.50
N GLY A 56 -1.61 33.47 19.30
CA GLY A 56 -0.84 34.04 18.18
C GLY A 56 -0.32 32.99 17.18
N PRO A 57 -0.15 33.32 15.88
CA PRO A 57 -0.37 32.39 14.77
C PRO A 57 0.81 31.46 14.45
N PHE A 58 0.44 30.34 13.83
CA PHE A 58 1.25 29.20 13.39
C PHE A 58 2.52 29.53 12.60
N SER A 59 3.65 28.95 13.02
CA SER A 59 4.73 28.50 12.13
C SER A 59 5.36 27.22 12.71
N LEU A 60 5.26 26.10 11.99
CA LEU A 60 5.94 24.85 12.37
C LEU A 60 7.32 24.82 11.70
N SER A 61 8.37 25.01 12.47
CA SER A 61 9.69 24.43 12.21
C SER A 61 9.85 23.20 13.13
N LEU A 62 10.01 22.03 12.53
CA LEU A 62 10.18 20.76 13.24
C LEU A 62 11.66 20.36 13.19
N ASN A 63 12.43 20.76 14.21
CA ASN A 63 13.74 20.18 14.50
C ASN A 63 13.54 18.95 15.41
N PHE A 64 13.78 17.75 14.90
CA PHE A 64 13.80 16.53 15.71
C PHE A 64 15.23 16.16 16.11
N HIS A 65 15.53 16.30 17.40
CA HIS A 65 16.71 15.69 18.04
C HIS A 65 16.40 14.23 18.38
N ILE A 66 17.06 13.29 17.70
CA ILE A 66 16.97 11.85 17.99
C ILE A 66 18.02 11.51 19.07
N LYS A 67 17.58 11.05 20.24
CA LYS A 67 18.42 10.38 21.23
C LYS A 67 18.39 8.87 20.97
N ASN A 68 19.59 8.29 20.83
CA ASN A 68 19.84 6.87 20.61
C ASN A 68 19.21 5.97 21.68
N GLY A 69 18.44 4.97 21.24
CA GLY A 69 17.98 3.85 22.03
C GLY A 69 17.74 2.64 21.14
N ASN A 70 18.67 1.68 21.16
CA ASN A 70 18.60 0.42 20.43
C ASN A 70 17.35 -0.38 20.85
N SER A 71 16.37 -0.49 19.95
CA SER A 71 15.42 -1.59 19.94
C SER A 71 14.97 -1.87 18.51
N SER A 72 14.95 -3.15 18.17
CA SER A 72 14.77 -3.69 16.82
C SER A 72 13.39 -3.35 16.24
N LEU A 73 13.34 -2.36 15.35
CA LEU A 73 12.23 -2.15 14.42
C LEU A 73 12.38 -3.09 13.22
N ARG A 74 12.17 -4.38 13.49
CA ARG A 74 11.77 -5.36 12.50
C ARG A 74 10.31 -5.64 12.77
N ASP A 75 9.43 -4.91 12.11
CA ASP A 75 8.14 -5.44 11.68
C ASP A 75 7.62 -4.54 10.56
N LYS A 76 7.25 -5.19 9.46
CA LYS A 76 6.68 -4.61 8.25
C LYS A 76 5.48 -3.74 8.62
N PHE A 77 5.70 -2.44 8.73
CA PHE A 77 4.64 -1.43 8.71
C PHE A 77 5.02 -0.44 7.62
N ASP A 78 4.40 -0.62 6.47
CA ASP A 78 4.50 0.33 5.38
C ASP A 78 3.36 1.37 5.55
N PRO A 79 3.66 2.62 5.95
CA PRO A 79 2.64 3.62 6.27
C PRO A 79 1.84 4.04 5.03
N PHE A 80 2.34 3.73 3.82
CA PHE A 80 1.81 4.27 2.56
C PHE A 80 0.71 3.40 1.93
N ARG A 81 0.52 2.15 2.37
CA ARG A 81 -0.56 1.27 1.88
C ARG A 81 -1.96 1.67 2.39
N ILE A 82 -2.03 2.58 3.38
CA ILE A 82 -3.26 2.95 4.11
C ILE A 82 -3.96 4.18 3.48
N LEU A 83 -3.32 4.91 2.58
CA LEU A 83 -3.88 6.14 1.98
C LEU A 83 -5.10 5.91 1.07
N ASN A 84 -5.44 4.65 0.75
CA ASN A 84 -6.64 4.28 -0.02
C ASN A 84 -7.98 4.41 0.74
N ARG A 85 -7.99 4.98 1.96
CA ARG A 85 -9.23 5.22 2.71
C ARG A 85 -9.94 6.53 2.36
N GLN A 86 -9.21 7.58 1.96
CA GLN A 86 -9.84 8.88 1.66
C GLN A 86 -10.74 8.83 0.40
N ALA A 87 -10.51 7.86 -0.50
CA ALA A 87 -11.35 7.62 -1.67
C ALA A 87 -12.64 6.81 -1.38
N ARG A 88 -12.94 6.48 -0.11
CA ARG A 88 -14.10 5.64 0.25
C ARG A 88 -15.13 6.34 1.14
N SER A 89 -15.08 7.68 1.20
CA SER A 89 -16.22 8.44 1.73
C SER A 89 -17.42 8.15 0.83
N ILE A 90 -18.39 7.40 1.37
CA ILE A 90 -19.75 7.18 0.88
C ILE A 90 -19.86 7.21 -0.66
N ALA A 91 -19.88 6.02 -1.27
CA ALA A 91 -20.06 5.89 -2.70
C ALA A 91 -21.42 6.46 -3.13
N ASP A 92 -21.41 7.12 -4.28
CA ASP A 92 -22.45 7.79 -5.05
C ASP A 92 -23.81 8.03 -4.39
N ILE A 93 -24.27 9.27 -4.47
CA ILE A 93 -25.63 9.69 -4.10
C ILE A 93 -26.47 9.75 -5.37
N THR A 94 -27.46 8.87 -5.51
CA THR A 94 -28.49 9.06 -6.55
C THR A 94 -29.59 9.97 -6.02
N LEU A 95 -29.89 10.99 -6.81
CA LEU A 95 -30.93 11.96 -6.50
C LEU A 95 -32.16 11.64 -7.34
N VAL A 96 -33.11 10.97 -6.71
CA VAL A 96 -34.37 10.59 -7.34
C VAL A 96 -35.39 11.72 -7.12
N ASP A 97 -35.74 12.42 -8.20
CA ASP A 97 -36.72 13.50 -8.17
C ASP A 97 -38.13 12.94 -8.39
N TYR A 98 -38.89 12.76 -7.31
CA TYR A 98 -40.25 12.19 -7.34
C TYR A 98 -41.34 13.16 -7.85
N GLY A 99 -40.98 14.10 -8.74
CA GLY A 99 -41.90 15.05 -9.36
C GLY A 99 -42.62 14.54 -10.63
N SER A 100 -42.33 13.33 -11.11
CA SER A 100 -42.92 12.77 -12.33
C SER A 100 -43.81 11.57 -12.00
N LYS A 101 -45.12 11.73 -12.15
CA LYS A 101 -46.09 10.63 -12.15
C LYS A 101 -45.82 9.78 -13.38
N ASP A 102 -45.03 8.71 -13.27
CA ASP A 102 -45.02 7.55 -14.20
C ASP A 102 -43.95 6.54 -13.74
N TYR A 103 -44.19 5.77 -12.69
CA TYR A 103 -43.55 4.47 -12.52
C TYR A 103 -44.29 3.57 -11.53
N GLU A 104 -45.00 2.56 -12.04
CA GLU A 104 -45.44 1.38 -11.28
C GLU A 104 -44.72 0.14 -11.86
N PRO A 105 -43.94 -0.61 -11.07
CA PRO A 105 -43.33 -1.85 -11.56
C PRO A 105 -44.35 -2.99 -11.52
N LYS A 106 -44.63 -3.56 -12.70
CA LYS A 106 -45.45 -4.77 -12.86
C LYS A 106 -44.60 -6.01 -12.60
N ILE A 107 -45.08 -6.87 -11.72
CA ILE A 107 -44.53 -8.20 -11.43
C ILE A 107 -45.22 -9.21 -12.36
N ASN A 108 -44.46 -10.05 -13.07
CA ASN A 108 -44.99 -11.28 -13.66
C ASN A 108 -43.97 -12.43 -13.50
N PRO A 109 -44.44 -13.70 -13.40
CA PRO A 109 -43.69 -14.79 -12.80
C PRO A 109 -42.99 -15.71 -13.81
N SER A 110 -42.13 -16.55 -13.22
CA SER A 110 -41.17 -17.50 -13.76
C SER A 110 -41.73 -18.62 -14.66
N GLN A 111 -40.92 -19.07 -15.62
CA GLN A 111 -41.05 -20.37 -16.26
C GLN A 111 -39.71 -21.15 -16.20
N GLN A 112 -39.82 -22.37 -15.67
CA GLN A 112 -38.81 -23.42 -15.62
C GLN A 112 -38.65 -24.07 -17.01
N GLN A 113 -37.47 -24.60 -17.32
CA GLN A 113 -37.35 -25.84 -18.12
C GLN A 113 -35.97 -26.48 -18.03
N GLN A 114 -35.98 -27.79 -18.28
CA GLN A 114 -35.06 -28.81 -17.81
C GLN A 114 -34.02 -29.23 -18.87
N VAL A 115 -32.90 -29.74 -18.35
CA VAL A 115 -31.85 -30.64 -18.90
C VAL A 115 -32.51 -31.79 -19.71
N PRO A 116 -31.91 -32.47 -20.77
CA PRO A 116 -30.85 -33.47 -20.52
C PRO A 116 -29.90 -34.03 -21.65
N ILE A 117 -28.91 -34.81 -21.17
CA ILE A 117 -28.28 -36.07 -21.71
C ILE A 117 -26.86 -36.08 -22.38
N LYS A 118 -25.92 -36.73 -21.65
CA LYS A 118 -24.83 -37.73 -21.93
C LYS A 118 -24.13 -37.86 -23.31
N SER A 119 -22.81 -38.13 -23.28
CA SER A 119 -22.22 -39.42 -23.78
C SER A 119 -20.75 -39.65 -23.37
N ASN A 120 -20.37 -40.93 -23.30
CA ASN A 120 -19.13 -41.57 -22.84
C ASN A 120 -18.18 -41.97 -23.99
N HIS A 121 -16.98 -42.45 -23.61
CA HIS A 121 -16.00 -43.34 -24.32
C HIS A 121 -14.73 -42.65 -24.89
N ASN A 122 -13.52 -43.22 -24.89
CA ASN A 122 -12.97 -44.50 -24.44
C ASN A 122 -11.42 -44.42 -24.32
N ASN A 123 -10.84 -45.23 -23.43
CA ASN A 123 -9.41 -45.53 -23.37
C ASN A 123 -8.99 -46.50 -24.48
N SER A 124 -7.79 -46.33 -25.04
CA SER A 124 -7.02 -47.43 -25.61
C SER A 124 -5.51 -47.27 -25.36
N LYS A 125 -4.95 -48.27 -24.66
CA LYS A 125 -3.52 -48.52 -24.50
C LYS A 125 -3.01 -49.21 -25.77
N VAL A 126 -1.88 -48.75 -26.30
CA VAL A 126 -1.04 -49.55 -27.20
C VAL A 126 0.37 -49.58 -26.64
N THR A 127 0.85 -50.79 -26.40
CA THR A 127 2.20 -51.12 -25.95
C THR A 127 2.97 -51.60 -27.17
N THR A 128 4.06 -50.91 -27.54
CA THR A 128 5.06 -51.45 -28.45
C THR A 128 6.45 -51.17 -27.89
N THR A 129 7.09 -52.25 -27.47
CA THR A 129 8.49 -52.37 -27.09
C THR A 129 9.38 -52.35 -28.32
N THR A 130 10.31 -51.40 -28.39
CA THR A 130 11.53 -51.51 -29.22
C THR A 130 12.65 -50.74 -28.55
N THR A 131 13.66 -51.49 -28.13
CA THR A 131 14.93 -51.02 -27.57
C THR A 131 15.81 -50.42 -28.66
N HIS A 132 15.98 -49.10 -28.63
CA HIS A 132 17.10 -48.42 -29.26
C HIS A 132 17.81 -47.58 -28.20
N VAL A 133 19.02 -48.00 -27.85
CA VAL A 133 19.96 -47.20 -27.05
C VAL A 133 20.49 -46.09 -27.96
N SER A 134 19.83 -44.94 -27.93
CA SER A 134 20.39 -43.69 -28.43
C SER A 134 20.90 -42.89 -27.23
N ASN A 135 22.09 -42.30 -27.36
CA ASN A 135 22.62 -41.33 -26.41
C ASN A 135 21.70 -40.11 -26.42
N VAL A 136 20.66 -40.14 -25.59
CA VAL A 136 19.80 -39.00 -25.34
C VAL A 136 20.62 -38.02 -24.53
N ALA A 137 21.05 -36.93 -25.17
CA ALA A 137 21.45 -35.71 -24.47
C ALA A 137 20.38 -35.46 -23.41
N LYS A 138 20.74 -35.54 -22.13
CA LYS A 138 19.78 -35.38 -21.03
C LYS A 138 18.99 -34.10 -21.30
N ILE A 139 17.71 -34.27 -21.65
CA ILE A 139 16.78 -33.16 -21.79
C ILE A 139 16.71 -32.57 -20.39
N LEU A 140 17.46 -31.49 -20.18
CA LEU A 140 17.44 -30.73 -18.95
C LEU A 140 16.08 -30.05 -18.93
N ARG A 141 15.05 -30.74 -18.44
CA ARG A 141 13.75 -30.12 -18.19
C ARG A 141 13.96 -29.01 -17.18
N PRO A 142 13.61 -27.76 -17.51
CA PRO A 142 13.59 -26.70 -16.54
C PRO A 142 12.71 -27.09 -15.36
N ARG A 143 13.13 -26.71 -14.16
CA ARG A 143 12.42 -27.06 -12.92
C ARG A 143 11.07 -26.33 -12.80
N PHE A 144 10.92 -25.22 -13.54
CA PHE A 144 9.75 -24.35 -13.50
C PHE A 144 9.16 -24.17 -14.91
N MET A 145 7.83 -24.16 -14.99
CA MET A 145 7.11 -23.90 -16.24
C MET A 145 7.45 -22.54 -16.86
N ALA A 146 7.78 -21.54 -16.03
CA ALA A 146 8.22 -20.23 -16.48
C ALA A 146 9.47 -20.31 -17.36
N ASP A 147 10.43 -21.16 -17.00
CA ASP A 147 11.68 -21.32 -17.76
C ASP A 147 11.44 -22.09 -19.07
N GLU A 148 10.52 -23.06 -19.10
CA GLU A 148 10.10 -23.77 -20.34
C GLU A 148 9.38 -22.84 -21.32
N LEU A 149 8.54 -21.96 -20.79
CA LEU A 149 7.79 -20.97 -21.56
C LEU A 149 8.62 -19.72 -21.89
N GLY A 150 9.84 -19.61 -21.34
CA GLY A 150 10.68 -18.43 -21.48
C GLY A 150 10.04 -17.17 -20.91
N ILE A 151 9.16 -17.31 -19.91
CA ILE A 151 8.52 -16.20 -19.18
C ILE A 151 9.61 -15.50 -18.37
N ARG A 152 9.76 -14.21 -18.61
CA ARG A 152 10.74 -13.36 -17.93
C ARG A 152 10.03 -12.33 -17.09
N GLU A 153 10.75 -11.90 -16.06
CA GLU A 153 10.41 -10.69 -15.32
C GLU A 153 10.67 -9.47 -16.20
N LYS A 154 9.95 -8.38 -15.94
CA LYS A 154 9.94 -7.24 -16.85
C LYS A 154 11.20 -6.41 -16.74
N VAL A 155 11.50 -5.91 -15.54
CA VAL A 155 12.57 -4.93 -15.35
C VAL A 155 13.45 -5.25 -14.14
N LEU A 156 14.75 -5.17 -14.37
CA LEU A 156 15.75 -5.11 -13.31
C LEU A 156 16.35 -3.70 -13.26
N VAL A 157 16.37 -3.12 -12.06
CA VAL A 157 17.02 -1.82 -11.81
C VAL A 157 18.41 -2.06 -11.23
N ALA A 158 19.43 -1.51 -11.90
CA ALA A 158 20.82 -1.55 -11.49
C ALA A 158 21.26 -0.16 -11.06
N VAL A 159 21.42 0.03 -9.75
CA VAL A 159 21.79 1.30 -9.13
C VAL A 159 23.29 1.34 -8.88
N LEU A 160 23.98 2.30 -9.46
CA LEU A 160 25.38 2.59 -9.15
C LEU A 160 25.41 3.55 -7.96
N THR A 161 25.96 3.10 -6.83
CA THR A 161 25.94 3.86 -5.58
C THR A 161 27.30 3.82 -4.87
N GLU A 162 27.53 4.78 -4.00
CA GLU A 162 28.71 4.82 -3.12
C GLU A 162 28.42 4.15 -1.77
N THR A 163 29.47 3.70 -1.09
CA THR A 163 29.34 3.03 0.22
C THR A 163 28.73 3.91 1.31
N ASN A 164 28.78 5.24 1.15
CA ASN A 164 28.23 6.21 2.10
C ASN A 164 26.74 6.50 1.84
N HIS A 165 26.26 6.26 0.62
CA HIS A 165 24.87 6.48 0.22
C HIS A 165 23.97 5.26 0.44
N LEU A 166 24.54 4.12 0.87
CA LEU A 166 23.81 2.88 1.10
C LEU A 166 22.65 3.02 2.08
N ASN A 167 22.86 3.75 3.19
CA ASN A 167 21.86 3.93 4.24
C ASN A 167 20.96 5.15 4.02
N THR A 168 21.17 5.92 2.94
CA THR A 168 20.39 7.12 2.60
C THR A 168 19.67 6.90 1.27
N PHE A 169 20.30 7.27 0.15
CA PHE A 169 19.70 7.22 -1.19
C PHE A 169 19.37 5.80 -1.63
N ALA A 170 20.29 4.85 -1.45
CA ALA A 170 20.06 3.46 -1.87
C ALA A 170 18.94 2.80 -1.06
N LEU A 171 18.88 3.06 0.25
CA LEU A 171 17.80 2.58 1.11
C LEU A 171 16.45 3.16 0.67
N PHE A 172 16.40 4.47 0.39
CA PHE A 172 15.20 5.12 -0.14
C PHE A 172 14.74 4.47 -1.45
N LEU A 173 15.63 4.31 -2.43
CA LEU A 173 15.32 3.67 -3.71
C LEU A 173 14.84 2.22 -3.52
N ASN A 174 15.43 1.47 -2.57
CA ASN A 174 14.99 0.11 -2.28
C ASN A 174 13.55 0.09 -1.76
N GLN A 175 13.23 0.97 -0.80
CA GLN A 175 11.90 1.03 -0.20
C GLN A 175 10.86 1.48 -1.21
N THR A 176 11.13 2.52 -1.99
CA THR A 176 10.12 3.10 -2.91
C THR A 176 9.95 2.31 -4.20
N LEU A 177 10.99 1.66 -4.72
CA LEU A 177 10.90 0.93 -5.99
C LEU A 177 10.55 -0.55 -5.82
N SER A 178 10.79 -1.15 -4.66
CA SER A 178 10.65 -2.62 -4.49
C SER A 178 9.25 -3.17 -4.81
N ASP A 179 8.20 -2.37 -4.63
CA ASP A 179 6.83 -2.76 -4.96
C ASP A 179 6.46 -2.57 -6.45
N HIS A 180 7.27 -1.82 -7.19
CA HIS A 180 6.98 -1.45 -8.57
C HIS A 180 7.89 -2.14 -9.59
N VAL A 181 9.08 -2.60 -9.19
CA VAL A 181 10.03 -3.29 -10.07
C VAL A 181 10.32 -4.69 -9.58
N ASN A 182 10.69 -5.60 -10.49
CA ASN A 182 10.88 -7.00 -10.13
C ASN A 182 12.12 -7.24 -9.24
N ARG A 183 13.19 -6.49 -9.48
CA ARG A 183 14.44 -6.63 -8.73
C ARG A 183 15.30 -5.37 -8.80
N ILE A 184 15.95 -5.06 -7.69
CA ILE A 184 16.90 -3.94 -7.57
C ILE A 184 18.26 -4.51 -7.13
N LEU A 185 19.32 -4.08 -7.79
CA LEU A 185 20.71 -4.41 -7.46
C LEU A 185 21.50 -3.14 -7.21
N PHE A 186 22.18 -3.08 -6.07
CA PHE A 186 23.02 -1.94 -5.69
C PHE A 186 24.49 -2.29 -5.88
N PHE A 187 25.20 -1.50 -6.67
CA PHE A 187 26.62 -1.72 -6.99
C PHE A 187 27.49 -0.69 -6.28
N ILE A 188 28.35 -1.17 -5.36
CA ILE A 188 29.25 -0.35 -4.54
C ILE A 188 30.71 -0.61 -4.84
N ASP A 189 31.59 0.30 -4.41
CA ASP A 189 33.03 0.24 -4.69
C ASP A 189 33.78 -0.65 -3.70
N GLU A 190 33.33 -0.72 -2.44
CA GLU A 190 34.00 -1.49 -1.39
C GLU A 190 33.01 -2.30 -0.58
N VAL A 191 33.42 -3.49 -0.15
CA VAL A 191 32.59 -4.35 0.70
C VAL A 191 32.43 -3.70 2.07
N ARG A 192 31.21 -3.28 2.39
CA ARG A 192 30.80 -2.88 3.74
C ARG A 192 29.86 -3.93 4.31
N GLN A 193 29.97 -4.30 5.59
CA GLN A 193 29.07 -5.28 6.22
C GLN A 193 27.82 -4.64 6.83
N ASP A 194 27.80 -3.32 6.95
CA ASP A 194 26.71 -2.57 7.60
C ASP A 194 25.74 -2.03 6.54
N PHE A 195 24.86 -2.90 6.05
CA PHE A 195 23.72 -2.50 5.22
C PHE A 195 22.47 -3.33 5.56
N PRO A 196 21.25 -2.81 5.30
CA PRO A 196 19.99 -3.49 5.60
C PRO A 196 19.92 -4.87 4.95
N LYS A 197 19.48 -5.89 5.73
CA LYS A 197 19.49 -7.30 5.30
C LYS A 197 18.62 -7.62 4.09
N ASP A 198 17.69 -6.74 3.74
CA ASP A 198 16.74 -6.93 2.64
C ASP A 198 17.24 -6.31 1.32
N MET A 199 18.43 -5.70 1.31
CA MET A 199 19.05 -5.13 0.11
C MET A 199 20.03 -6.10 -0.56
N GLN A 200 20.01 -6.14 -1.89
CA GLN A 200 20.97 -6.90 -2.68
C GLN A 200 22.11 -6.00 -3.13
N VAL A 201 23.23 -6.13 -2.43
CA VAL A 201 24.40 -5.28 -2.63
C VAL A 201 25.55 -6.10 -3.21
N ILE A 202 26.17 -5.58 -4.26
CA ILE A 202 27.27 -6.19 -5.00
C ILE A 202 28.46 -5.23 -4.95
N ALA A 203 29.58 -5.69 -4.41
CA ALA A 203 30.81 -4.92 -4.41
C ALA A 203 31.63 -5.15 -5.68
N ILE A 204 32.08 -4.07 -6.30
CA ILE A 204 32.98 -4.04 -7.44
C ILE A 204 34.33 -3.55 -6.94
N ASN A 205 35.26 -4.48 -6.77
CA ASN A 205 36.59 -4.19 -6.22
C ASN A 205 37.53 -3.58 -7.30
N ASP A 206 37.18 -2.40 -7.83
CA ASP A 206 38.07 -1.60 -8.71
C ASP A 206 38.02 -0.13 -8.29
N LYS A 207 39.19 0.48 -8.10
CA LYS A 207 39.31 1.89 -7.69
C LYS A 207 38.95 2.87 -8.81
N ARG A 208 38.90 2.41 -10.06
CA ARG A 208 38.61 3.24 -11.23
C ARG A 208 37.11 3.37 -11.41
N SER A 209 36.54 4.45 -10.89
CA SER A 209 35.09 4.72 -10.97
C SER A 209 34.56 4.70 -12.42
N TYR A 210 35.34 5.19 -13.38
CA TYR A 210 34.95 5.18 -14.80
C TYR A 210 34.81 3.78 -15.42
N LEU A 211 35.38 2.73 -14.80
CA LEU A 211 35.21 1.34 -15.25
C LEU A 211 34.02 0.63 -14.60
N LYS A 212 33.46 1.20 -13.53
CA LYS A 212 32.35 0.61 -12.77
C LYS A 212 31.17 0.20 -13.66
N PRO A 213 30.70 1.03 -14.63
CA PRO A 213 29.60 0.62 -15.49
C PRO A 213 29.86 -0.68 -16.26
N PHE A 214 31.09 -0.95 -16.69
CA PHE A 214 31.41 -2.17 -17.44
C PHE A 214 31.39 -3.42 -16.56
N TYR A 215 31.81 -3.31 -15.31
CA TYR A 215 31.66 -4.41 -14.35
C TYR A 215 30.19 -4.67 -14.01
N VAL A 216 29.38 -3.62 -13.90
CA VAL A 216 27.92 -3.74 -13.75
C VAL A 216 27.33 -4.47 -14.96
N LEU A 217 27.61 -4.00 -16.17
CA LEU A 217 27.12 -4.60 -17.42
C LEU A 217 27.53 -6.07 -17.54
N LYS A 218 28.79 -6.39 -17.20
CA LYS A 218 29.27 -7.77 -17.14
C LYS A 218 28.45 -8.64 -16.17
N TYR A 219 28.25 -8.14 -14.95
CA TYR A 219 27.48 -8.86 -13.92
C TYR A 219 26.04 -9.12 -14.38
N LEU A 220 25.37 -8.11 -14.94
CA LEU A 220 24.00 -8.23 -15.44
C LEU A 220 23.90 -9.31 -16.53
N VAL A 221 24.86 -9.33 -17.46
CA VAL A 221 24.86 -10.34 -18.52
C VAL A 221 25.11 -11.74 -17.98
N GLU A 222 26.09 -11.92 -17.09
CA GLU A 222 26.45 -13.24 -16.57
C GLU A 222 25.38 -13.83 -15.63
N LYS A 223 24.68 -12.99 -14.86
CA LYS A 223 23.79 -13.45 -13.77
C LYS A 223 22.30 -13.29 -14.05
N THR A 224 21.88 -12.28 -14.81
CA THR A 224 20.46 -11.89 -14.88
C THR A 224 19.88 -11.84 -16.29
N ILE A 225 20.70 -11.95 -17.34
CA ILE A 225 20.28 -11.80 -18.75
C ILE A 225 19.12 -12.71 -19.19
N LYS A 226 18.98 -13.90 -18.58
CA LYS A 226 17.94 -14.86 -18.95
C LYS A 226 16.60 -14.58 -18.26
N SER A 227 16.64 -13.83 -17.17
CA SER A 227 15.50 -13.66 -16.24
C SER A 227 14.71 -12.38 -16.49
N TYR A 228 15.30 -11.38 -17.16
CA TYR A 228 14.70 -10.05 -17.35
C TYR A 228 14.67 -9.64 -18.82
N ASP A 229 13.63 -8.89 -19.20
CA ASP A 229 13.52 -8.29 -20.55
C ASP A 229 14.20 -6.92 -20.64
N TRP A 230 14.04 -6.09 -19.61
CA TRP A 230 14.56 -4.72 -19.52
C TRP A 230 15.55 -4.53 -18.38
N PHE A 231 16.56 -3.70 -18.62
CA PHE A 231 17.59 -3.35 -17.64
C PHE A 231 17.66 -1.83 -17.54
N PHE A 232 17.35 -1.30 -16.38
CA PHE A 232 17.40 0.13 -16.10
C PHE A 232 18.63 0.45 -15.26
N LEU A 233 19.61 1.16 -15.84
CA LEU A 233 20.85 1.56 -15.17
C LEU A 233 20.74 3.02 -14.76
N VAL A 234 21.04 3.33 -13.50
CA VAL A 234 20.83 4.66 -12.93
C VAL A 234 21.79 4.92 -11.76
N PRO A 235 22.25 6.16 -11.50
CA PRO A 235 22.95 6.47 -10.26
C PRO A 235 21.98 6.55 -9.07
N ASP A 236 22.52 6.58 -7.86
CA ASP A 236 21.75 6.67 -6.61
C ASP A 236 21.13 8.05 -6.35
N ASN A 237 21.68 9.12 -6.90
CA ASN A 237 21.22 10.49 -6.74
C ASN A 237 20.13 10.92 -7.75
N THR A 238 19.37 9.96 -8.27
CA THR A 238 18.26 10.18 -9.21
C THR A 238 16.96 9.69 -8.59
N TYR A 239 15.96 10.57 -8.52
CA TYR A 239 14.62 10.16 -8.12
C TYR A 239 13.91 9.48 -9.29
N ILE A 240 13.22 8.39 -9.00
CA ILE A 240 12.58 7.53 -9.99
C ILE A 240 11.14 7.31 -9.57
N ARG A 241 10.20 7.57 -10.48
CA ARG A 241 8.79 7.23 -10.29
C ARG A 241 8.58 5.76 -10.64
N GLY A 242 8.68 4.88 -9.64
CA GLY A 242 8.61 3.43 -9.84
C GLY A 242 7.34 2.97 -10.55
N PHE A 243 6.17 3.45 -10.12
CA PHE A 243 4.89 3.12 -10.73
C PHE A 243 4.85 3.46 -12.23
N LYS A 244 5.15 4.72 -12.58
CA LYS A 244 5.18 5.19 -13.97
C LYS A 244 6.28 4.52 -14.81
N LEU A 245 7.43 4.20 -14.23
CA LEU A 245 8.50 3.46 -14.94
C LEU A 245 8.02 2.06 -15.36
N ASN A 246 7.37 1.33 -14.46
CA ASN A 246 6.83 0.00 -14.76
C ASN A 246 5.70 0.09 -15.79
N GLU A 247 4.77 1.03 -15.62
CA GLU A 247 3.72 1.31 -16.59
C GLU A 247 4.30 1.61 -17.98
N PHE A 248 5.30 2.49 -18.05
CA PHE A 248 5.99 2.86 -19.28
C PHE A 248 6.61 1.64 -20.00
N LEU A 249 7.36 0.80 -19.27
CA LEU A 249 8.02 -0.37 -19.85
C LEU A 249 7.04 -1.47 -20.28
N ASN A 250 5.85 -1.56 -19.65
CA ASN A 250 4.82 -2.52 -20.03
C ASN A 250 4.20 -2.22 -21.41
N HIS A 251 4.28 -0.98 -21.86
CA HIS A 251 3.76 -0.58 -23.17
C HIS A 251 4.80 -0.68 -24.31
N ILE A 252 6.06 -0.99 -24.00
CA ILE A 252 7.13 -1.08 -24.99
C ILE A 252 7.31 -2.55 -25.42
N SER A 253 7.38 -2.78 -26.73
CA SER A 253 7.64 -4.10 -27.30
C SER A 253 9.04 -4.61 -26.95
N ILE A 254 9.13 -5.87 -26.52
CA ILE A 254 10.37 -6.55 -26.09
C ILE A 254 11.23 -6.98 -27.31
N ASN A 255 10.65 -7.02 -28.50
CA ASN A 255 11.30 -7.60 -29.69
C ASN A 255 12.30 -6.68 -30.39
N GLN A 256 12.50 -5.46 -29.89
CA GLN A 256 13.37 -4.46 -30.51
C GLN A 256 14.64 -4.24 -29.68
N ASP A 257 15.76 -4.02 -30.38
CA ASP A 257 16.96 -3.53 -29.73
C ASP A 257 16.75 -2.08 -29.31
N LEU A 258 16.74 -1.85 -28.00
CA LEU A 258 16.49 -0.54 -27.42
C LEU A 258 17.67 -0.07 -26.58
N TYR A 259 18.11 1.15 -26.86
CA TYR A 259 18.96 1.99 -26.02
C TYR A 259 18.26 3.34 -25.86
N MET A 260 17.71 3.57 -24.67
CA MET A 260 16.78 4.68 -24.43
C MET A 260 17.12 5.46 -23.16
N GLY A 261 16.91 6.77 -23.20
CA GLY A 261 17.12 7.69 -22.08
C GLY A 261 17.00 9.14 -22.53
N GLN A 262 17.44 10.08 -21.69
CA GLN A 262 17.54 11.49 -22.09
C GLN A 262 18.69 11.64 -23.10
N ALA A 263 18.38 12.08 -24.31
CA ALA A 263 19.40 12.35 -25.33
C ALA A 263 20.32 13.51 -24.88
N PHE A 264 21.61 13.30 -25.04
CA PHE A 264 22.69 14.24 -24.80
C PHE A 264 23.58 14.27 -26.04
N ASP A 265 23.66 15.45 -26.66
CA ASP A 265 24.47 15.65 -27.86
C ASP A 265 25.94 15.78 -27.45
N ASP A 266 26.75 14.81 -27.86
CA ASP A 266 28.21 14.88 -27.79
C ASP A 266 28.80 15.16 -29.18
N ILE A 267 30.05 15.63 -29.23
CA ILE A 267 30.77 16.02 -30.44
C ILE A 267 30.80 14.89 -31.49
N HIS A 268 30.75 13.64 -31.05
CA HIS A 268 30.90 12.47 -31.92
C HIS A 268 29.59 11.72 -32.21
N ALA A 269 28.60 11.76 -31.32
CA ALA A 269 27.33 11.04 -31.44
C ALA A 269 26.33 11.50 -30.36
N VAL A 270 25.07 11.04 -30.50
CA VAL A 270 24.02 11.26 -29.49
C VAL A 270 24.01 10.10 -28.50
N TYR A 271 24.32 10.38 -27.23
CA TYR A 271 24.32 9.40 -26.15
C TYR A 271 23.17 9.62 -25.18
N CYS A 272 22.81 8.59 -24.40
CA CYS A 272 21.82 8.73 -23.34
C CYS A 272 22.53 9.15 -22.05
N TYR A 273 22.12 10.29 -21.50
CA TYR A 273 22.68 10.84 -20.28
C TYR A 273 22.48 9.90 -19.10
N PHE A 274 23.60 9.40 -18.54
CA PHE A 274 23.57 8.39 -17.48
C PHE A 274 22.87 8.89 -16.21
N GLY A 275 23.00 10.18 -15.88
CA GLY A 275 22.35 10.78 -14.71
C GLY A 275 20.83 10.62 -14.72
N SER A 276 20.20 10.74 -15.88
CA SER A 276 18.74 10.55 -16.03
C SER A 276 18.28 9.09 -15.97
N GLY A 277 19.22 8.14 -16.01
CA GLY A 277 18.97 6.72 -16.16
C GLY A 277 18.88 6.28 -17.63
N ILE A 278 19.28 5.03 -17.88
CA ILE A 278 19.36 4.42 -19.21
C ILE A 278 18.60 3.10 -19.19
N ILE A 279 17.71 2.91 -20.17
CA ILE A 279 17.03 1.64 -20.42
C ILE A 279 17.76 0.88 -21.53
N LEU A 280 18.11 -0.36 -21.24
CA LEU A 280 18.71 -1.30 -22.18
C LEU A 280 17.82 -2.52 -22.36
N SER A 281 17.57 -2.87 -23.62
CA SER A 281 17.03 -4.18 -23.98
C SER A 281 18.05 -5.28 -23.68
N ARG A 282 17.54 -6.47 -23.36
CA ARG A 282 18.35 -7.68 -23.18
C ARG A 282 19.29 -7.97 -24.37
N THR A 283 18.82 -7.79 -25.60
CA THR A 283 19.62 -8.06 -26.81
C THR A 283 20.78 -7.08 -26.96
N VAL A 284 20.59 -5.80 -26.60
CA VAL A 284 21.66 -4.81 -26.56
C VAL A 284 22.71 -5.19 -25.51
N LEU A 285 22.32 -5.62 -24.32
CA LEU A 285 23.28 -6.10 -23.31
C LEU A 285 24.12 -7.30 -23.79
N GLN A 286 23.51 -8.23 -24.54
CA GLN A 286 24.26 -9.36 -25.12
C GLN A 286 25.31 -8.90 -26.13
N LYS A 287 25.00 -7.90 -26.96
CA LYS A 287 25.96 -7.31 -27.91
C LYS A 287 27.07 -6.56 -27.18
N ILE A 288 26.75 -5.83 -26.12
CA ILE A 288 27.75 -5.16 -25.27
C ILE A 288 28.74 -6.18 -24.70
N TYR A 289 28.24 -7.33 -24.23
CA TYR A 289 29.08 -8.36 -23.64
C TYR A 289 30.13 -8.91 -24.62
N THR A 290 29.80 -9.05 -25.91
CA THR A 290 30.77 -9.53 -26.91
C THR A 290 31.91 -8.53 -27.18
N GLU A 291 31.68 -7.25 -26.92
CA GLU A 291 32.66 -6.16 -27.14
C GLU A 291 33.18 -5.56 -25.82
N LEU A 292 32.92 -6.20 -24.68
CA LEU A 292 33.23 -5.65 -23.36
C LEU A 292 34.73 -5.37 -23.17
N ASP A 293 35.59 -6.21 -23.74
CA ASP A 293 37.04 -6.02 -23.75
C ASP A 293 37.46 -4.75 -24.49
N TRP A 294 36.75 -4.42 -25.58
CA TRP A 294 36.98 -3.16 -26.28
C TRP A 294 36.49 -1.99 -25.43
N CYS A 295 35.31 -2.11 -24.82
CA CYS A 295 34.73 -1.04 -24.01
C CYS A 295 35.62 -0.67 -22.82
N THR A 296 36.15 -1.65 -22.09
CA THR A 296 37.03 -1.42 -20.94
C THR A 296 38.38 -0.80 -21.33
N LYS A 297 38.92 -1.14 -22.50
CA LYS A 297 40.19 -0.57 -23.00
C LYS A 297 40.04 0.85 -23.56
N ASN A 298 38.85 1.22 -24.03
CA ASN A 298 38.56 2.53 -24.63
C ASN A 298 37.76 3.45 -23.69
N ALA A 299 37.68 3.10 -22.40
CA ALA A 299 37.10 3.94 -21.37
C ALA A 299 38.17 4.86 -20.78
N TYR A 300 38.13 6.14 -21.15
CA TYR A 300 39.10 7.14 -20.70
C TYR A 300 38.44 8.42 -20.17
N SER A 301 37.15 8.63 -20.41
CA SER A 301 36.42 9.77 -19.88
C SER A 301 36.11 9.58 -18.39
N GLN A 302 36.06 10.66 -17.62
CA GLN A 302 35.49 10.62 -16.26
C GLN A 302 33.96 10.64 -16.29
N ASP A 303 33.35 11.09 -17.39
CA ASP A 303 31.92 11.04 -17.59
C ASP A 303 31.50 9.62 -18.01
N LEU A 304 30.69 8.99 -17.17
CA LEU A 304 30.15 7.65 -17.43
C LEU A 304 29.25 7.63 -18.68
N THR A 305 28.59 8.75 -18.99
CA THR A 305 27.73 8.89 -20.19
C THR A 305 28.53 8.61 -21.47
N ASP A 306 29.70 9.24 -21.61
CA ASP A 306 30.56 9.08 -22.80
C ASP A 306 31.09 7.64 -22.92
N ASN A 307 31.58 7.07 -21.81
CA ASN A 307 32.12 5.70 -21.79
C ASN A 307 31.06 4.66 -22.15
N ILE A 308 29.85 4.75 -21.56
CA ILE A 308 28.73 3.84 -21.85
C ILE A 308 28.25 4.06 -23.29
N GLY A 309 28.08 5.31 -23.71
CA GLY A 309 27.62 5.68 -25.05
C GLY A 309 28.52 5.13 -26.16
N ARG A 310 29.84 5.33 -26.06
CA ARG A 310 30.83 4.78 -27.01
C ARG A 310 30.77 3.27 -27.09
N CYS A 311 30.64 2.59 -25.94
CA CYS A 311 30.54 1.14 -25.88
C CYS A 311 29.29 0.63 -26.61
N ILE A 312 28.12 1.23 -26.34
CA ILE A 312 26.86 0.84 -26.97
C ILE A 312 26.88 1.12 -28.48
N LEU A 313 27.40 2.28 -28.87
CA LEU A 313 27.53 2.64 -30.28
C LEU A 313 28.44 1.66 -31.03
N LYS A 314 29.55 1.23 -30.41
CA LYS A 314 30.44 0.21 -30.98
C LYS A 314 29.78 -1.16 -31.06
N ALA A 315 29.12 -1.61 -29.99
CA ALA A 315 28.61 -2.96 -29.85
C ALA A 315 27.28 -3.19 -30.58
N ALA A 316 26.33 -2.27 -30.42
CA ALA A 316 24.97 -2.40 -30.93
C ALA A 316 24.70 -1.53 -32.16
N LYS A 317 25.55 -0.55 -32.47
CA LYS A 317 25.36 0.44 -33.56
C LYS A 317 24.04 1.21 -33.43
N LEU A 318 23.63 1.50 -32.20
CA LEU A 318 22.41 2.24 -31.90
C LEU A 318 22.77 3.62 -31.33
N PRO A 319 22.17 4.71 -31.84
CA PRO A 319 22.19 6.00 -31.15
C PRO A 319 21.24 5.98 -29.95
N CYS A 320 21.39 6.95 -29.04
CA CYS A 320 20.39 7.15 -28.00
C CYS A 320 19.04 7.55 -28.59
N THR A 321 17.97 7.01 -28.03
CA THR A 321 16.59 7.39 -28.38
C THR A 321 15.83 7.85 -27.14
N ASN A 322 15.00 8.88 -27.27
CA ASN A 322 14.08 9.31 -26.21
C ASN A 322 12.63 8.92 -26.48
N LEU A 323 12.37 8.26 -27.62
CA LEU A 323 11.04 7.81 -28.05
C LEU A 323 11.12 6.34 -28.47
N ALA A 324 10.22 5.52 -27.94
CA ALA A 324 10.05 4.13 -28.33
C ALA A 324 8.57 3.88 -28.65
N SER A 325 8.29 3.49 -29.91
CA SER A 325 6.92 3.44 -30.44
C SER A 325 6.23 4.81 -30.33
N ASN A 326 5.39 5.03 -29.31
CA ASN A 326 4.73 6.30 -29.02
C ASN A 326 4.98 6.81 -27.58
N TYR A 327 5.86 6.14 -26.84
CA TYR A 327 6.16 6.45 -25.45
C TYR A 327 7.48 7.20 -25.38
N LYS A 328 7.43 8.41 -24.81
CA LYS A 328 8.60 9.28 -24.66
C LYS A 328 9.19 9.13 -23.26
N PHE A 329 10.49 8.89 -23.18
CA PHE A 329 11.23 8.92 -21.93
C PHE A 329 11.47 10.39 -21.56
N ASN A 330 10.72 10.88 -20.58
CA ASN A 330 10.84 12.24 -20.07
C ASN A 330 11.69 12.23 -18.79
N ALA A 331 12.82 12.93 -18.81
CA ALA A 331 13.62 13.18 -17.62
C ALA A 331 13.71 14.68 -17.36
N TYR A 332 13.62 15.07 -16.10
CA TYR A 332 13.87 16.45 -15.68
C TYR A 332 15.30 16.56 -15.18
N VAL A 333 16.13 17.29 -15.93
CA VAL A 333 17.55 17.48 -15.60
C VAL A 333 17.80 18.94 -15.26
N ASN A 334 18.03 19.23 -13.97
CA ASN A 334 18.36 20.58 -13.51
C ASN A 334 19.29 20.54 -12.29
N TYR A 335 20.56 20.92 -12.51
CA TYR A 335 21.61 20.94 -11.49
C TYR A 335 21.40 21.97 -10.37
N ARG A 336 20.48 22.92 -10.54
CA ARG A 336 20.14 23.96 -9.55
C ARG A 336 18.79 23.72 -8.90
N PHE A 337 18.19 22.55 -9.11
CA PHE A 337 16.87 22.26 -8.58
C PHE A 337 16.86 22.32 -7.06
N GLU A 338 16.05 23.21 -6.51
CA GLU A 338 15.78 23.32 -5.08
C GLU A 338 14.28 23.17 -4.84
N TYR A 339 13.88 22.12 -4.14
CA TYR A 339 12.47 21.74 -4.03
C TYR A 339 11.59 22.88 -3.50
N ASP A 340 11.99 23.51 -2.38
CA ASP A 340 11.15 24.50 -1.71
C ASP A 340 11.00 25.80 -2.53
N ALA A 341 11.96 26.11 -3.40
CA ALA A 341 11.92 27.27 -4.29
C ALA A 341 11.17 26.96 -5.60
N ASP A 342 11.50 25.85 -6.26
CA ASP A 342 11.13 25.61 -7.65
C ASP A 342 9.77 24.90 -7.81
N ILE A 343 9.35 24.09 -6.81
CA ILE A 343 8.18 23.21 -6.98
C ILE A 343 6.90 23.97 -7.31
N SER A 344 6.75 25.20 -6.81
CA SER A 344 5.55 26.03 -7.02
C SER A 344 5.35 26.48 -8.47
N GLU A 345 6.43 26.61 -9.23
CA GLU A 345 6.42 26.95 -10.65
C GLU A 345 6.42 25.70 -11.51
N VAL A 346 7.33 24.77 -11.19
CA VAL A 346 7.58 23.57 -11.99
C VAL A 346 6.36 22.62 -11.98
N SER A 347 5.63 22.52 -10.86
CA SER A 347 4.39 21.72 -10.76
C SER A 347 3.27 22.14 -11.71
N LYS A 348 3.28 23.38 -12.20
CA LYS A 348 2.28 23.88 -13.16
C LYS A 348 2.55 23.40 -14.58
N THR A 349 3.77 22.97 -14.87
CA THR A 349 4.15 22.50 -16.19
C THR A 349 3.72 21.04 -16.38
N LYS A 350 3.06 20.75 -17.50
CA LYS A 350 2.65 19.37 -17.83
C LYS A 350 3.86 18.46 -18.02
N ASP A 351 4.95 19.01 -18.56
CA ASP A 351 6.17 18.27 -18.82
C ASP A 351 6.76 17.69 -17.53
N PHE A 352 6.78 18.46 -16.44
CA PHE A 352 7.28 17.98 -15.15
C PHE A 352 6.44 16.83 -14.59
N ASN A 353 5.11 16.98 -14.61
CA ASN A 353 4.20 15.93 -14.11
C ASN A 353 4.24 14.64 -14.94
N GLN A 354 4.75 14.70 -16.16
CA GLN A 354 4.97 13.56 -17.05
C GLN A 354 6.40 13.01 -17.01
N THR A 355 7.28 13.53 -16.15
CA THR A 355 8.65 13.00 -16.01
C THR A 355 8.67 11.64 -15.33
N LEU A 356 9.61 10.79 -15.73
CA LEU A 356 9.89 9.48 -15.14
C LEU A 356 10.99 9.58 -14.09
N THR A 357 12.02 10.39 -14.37
CA THR A 357 13.18 10.59 -13.51
C THR A 357 13.54 12.05 -13.33
N ILE A 358 14.10 12.36 -12.16
CA ILE A 358 14.58 13.69 -11.80
C ILE A 358 16.03 13.57 -11.33
N HIS A 359 16.92 14.36 -11.95
CA HIS A 359 18.35 14.36 -11.66
C HIS A 359 18.98 15.75 -11.81
N PRO A 360 20.06 16.07 -11.06
CA PRO A 360 20.54 15.38 -9.86
C PRO A 360 19.75 15.79 -8.62
N ILE A 361 19.81 14.96 -7.59
CA ILE A 361 19.29 15.29 -6.26
C ILE A 361 20.42 15.23 -5.25
N ASN A 362 20.61 16.33 -4.52
CA ASN A 362 21.72 16.49 -3.60
C ASN A 362 21.41 15.94 -2.20
N ASP A 363 20.13 15.95 -1.80
CA ASP A 363 19.70 15.64 -0.44
C ASP A 363 18.58 14.59 -0.39
N LEU A 364 18.62 13.72 0.62
CA LEU A 364 17.58 12.72 0.86
C LEU A 364 16.21 13.37 1.17
N GLU A 365 16.22 14.52 1.87
CA GLU A 365 14.99 15.26 2.18
C GLU A 365 14.24 15.65 0.90
N THR A 366 14.95 16.12 -0.12
CA THR A 366 14.38 16.45 -1.42
C THR A 366 13.76 15.23 -2.10
N MET A 367 14.39 14.05 -2.03
CA MET A 367 13.80 12.82 -2.57
C MET A 367 12.49 12.45 -1.86
N LEU A 368 12.44 12.56 -0.53
CA LEU A 368 11.23 12.28 0.24
C LEU A 368 10.10 13.27 -0.07
N LYS A 369 10.43 14.57 -0.20
CA LYS A 369 9.46 15.60 -0.61
C LYS A 369 8.92 15.34 -2.01
N LEU A 370 9.78 14.97 -2.96
CA LEU A 370 9.38 14.56 -4.32
C LEU A 370 8.49 13.32 -4.30
N GLN A 371 8.82 12.31 -3.50
CA GLN A 371 7.97 11.11 -3.34
C GLN A 371 6.56 11.48 -2.89
N LYS A 372 6.46 12.34 -1.86
CA LYS A 372 5.17 12.80 -1.37
C LYS A 372 4.40 13.54 -2.48
N TYR A 373 5.06 14.48 -3.17
CA TYR A 373 4.46 15.25 -4.24
C TYR A 373 3.91 14.36 -5.37
N PHE A 374 4.71 13.44 -5.90
CA PHE A 374 4.27 12.57 -7.00
C PHE A 374 3.21 11.56 -6.57
N ASN A 375 3.25 11.09 -5.32
CA ASN A 375 2.16 10.27 -4.78
C ASN A 375 0.83 11.05 -4.78
N GLU A 376 0.83 12.34 -4.37
CA GLU A 376 -0.36 13.18 -4.42
C GLU A 376 -0.84 13.40 -5.86
N VAL A 377 0.07 13.63 -6.82
CA VAL A 377 -0.27 13.74 -8.24
C VAL A 377 -0.87 12.44 -8.77
N GLU A 378 -0.27 11.29 -8.48
CA GLU A 378 -0.72 9.98 -8.96
C GLU A 378 -2.06 9.57 -8.35
N ILE A 379 -2.30 9.86 -7.07
CA ILE A 379 -3.59 9.64 -6.42
C ILE A 379 -4.68 10.50 -7.09
N ASN A 380 -4.38 11.76 -7.40
CA ASN A 380 -5.32 12.65 -8.07
C ASN A 380 -5.63 12.19 -9.50
N GLU A 381 -4.61 11.80 -10.28
CA GLU A 381 -4.77 11.21 -11.61
C GLU A 381 -5.64 9.95 -11.56
N MET A 382 -5.31 9.02 -10.65
CA MET A 382 -6.06 7.78 -10.47
C MET A 382 -7.51 8.03 -10.07
N SER A 383 -7.76 9.04 -9.23
CA SER A 383 -9.13 9.44 -8.84
C SER A 383 -9.93 9.97 -10.03
N GLN A 384 -9.30 10.75 -10.91
CA GLN A 384 -9.95 11.23 -12.14
C GLN A 384 -10.21 10.10 -13.14
N ASP A 385 -9.27 9.17 -13.27
CA ASP A 385 -9.42 8.00 -14.13
C ASP A 385 -10.56 7.11 -13.62
N ILE A 386 -10.69 6.90 -12.31
CA ILE A 386 -11.82 6.17 -11.70
C ILE A 386 -13.15 6.80 -12.12
N LEU A 387 -13.33 8.11 -11.92
CA LEU A 387 -14.57 8.82 -12.30
C LEU A 387 -14.88 8.68 -13.79
N LYS A 388 -13.86 8.81 -14.65
CA LYS A 388 -14.00 8.62 -16.09
C LYS A 388 -14.40 7.19 -16.42
N TYR A 389 -13.78 6.20 -15.77
CA TYR A 389 -14.11 4.80 -16.00
C TYR A 389 -15.53 4.48 -15.54
N GLU A 390 -15.97 5.00 -14.40
CA GLU A 390 -17.34 4.88 -13.91
C GLU A 390 -18.34 5.42 -14.94
N GLU A 391 -18.14 6.64 -15.45
CA GLU A 391 -18.98 7.23 -16.49
C GLU A 391 -18.97 6.38 -17.78
N THR A 392 -17.81 5.87 -18.20
CA THR A 392 -17.74 5.01 -19.39
C THR A 392 -18.47 3.70 -19.19
N ILE A 393 -18.42 3.10 -17.99
CA ILE A 393 -19.10 1.86 -17.67
C ILE A 393 -20.62 2.09 -17.70
N GLU A 394 -21.11 3.17 -17.11
CA GLU A 394 -22.53 3.54 -17.14
C GLU A 394 -23.03 3.73 -18.57
N ASN A 395 -22.27 4.46 -19.40
CA ASN A 395 -22.62 4.69 -20.81
C ASN A 395 -22.61 3.41 -21.65
N LEU A 396 -21.63 2.52 -21.42
CA LEU A 396 -21.51 1.26 -22.16
C LEU A 396 -22.56 0.22 -21.74
N SER A 397 -23.07 0.32 -20.50
CA SER A 397 -24.06 -0.58 -19.93
C SER A 397 -25.29 -0.77 -20.82
N CYS A 398 -25.73 0.31 -21.46
CA CYS A 398 -26.93 0.31 -22.27
C CYS A 398 -26.79 -0.47 -23.58
N TYR A 399 -25.56 -0.74 -24.00
CA TYR A 399 -25.26 -1.57 -25.17
C TYR A 399 -25.02 -3.05 -24.79
N ALA A 400 -25.03 -3.40 -23.50
CA ALA A 400 -24.92 -4.78 -23.06
C ALA A 400 -26.19 -5.59 -23.42
N THR A 401 -26.01 -6.89 -23.64
CA THR A 401 -27.09 -7.82 -24.02
C THR A 401 -28.25 -7.87 -23.03
N GLU A 402 -28.00 -7.48 -21.78
CA GLU A 402 -28.96 -7.47 -20.68
C GLU A 402 -29.55 -6.06 -20.40
N GLY A 403 -29.18 -5.06 -21.22
CA GLY A 403 -29.63 -3.66 -21.11
C GLY A 403 -29.00 -2.89 -19.94
N CYS A 404 -29.39 -1.63 -19.77
CA CYS A 404 -28.83 -0.71 -18.76
C CYS A 404 -29.07 -1.17 -17.29
N GLY A 405 -29.94 -2.16 -17.05
CA GLY A 405 -30.46 -2.49 -15.71
C GLY A 405 -29.62 -3.47 -14.89
N ASN A 406 -28.57 -4.07 -15.46
CA ASN A 406 -27.80 -5.12 -14.79
C ASN A 406 -26.48 -4.65 -14.16
N ILE A 407 -26.16 -3.34 -14.22
CA ILE A 407 -25.02 -2.82 -13.47
C ILE A 407 -25.37 -2.75 -11.98
N PRO A 408 -24.55 -3.33 -11.10
CA PRO A 408 -24.70 -3.11 -9.68
C PRO A 408 -24.35 -1.65 -9.37
N TRP A 409 -25.31 -0.92 -8.80
CA TRP A 409 -25.11 0.44 -8.35
C TRP A 409 -24.70 0.46 -6.87
N PRO A 410 -23.66 1.20 -6.44
CA PRO A 410 -22.70 1.98 -7.24
C PRO A 410 -21.71 1.14 -8.03
N VAL A 411 -21.16 1.72 -9.09
CA VAL A 411 -20.15 1.08 -9.95
C VAL A 411 -18.91 0.71 -9.13
N GLY A 412 -18.30 -0.44 -9.44
CA GLY A 412 -17.13 -0.94 -8.69
C GLY A 412 -17.47 -1.66 -7.38
N VAL A 413 -18.74 -1.73 -7.00
CA VAL A 413 -19.21 -2.46 -5.82
C VAL A 413 -19.94 -3.74 -6.25
N PRO A 414 -19.80 -4.86 -5.52
CA PRO A 414 -20.52 -6.10 -5.84
C PRO A 414 -22.04 -5.90 -5.96
N ALA A 415 -22.75 -6.79 -6.65
CA ALA A 415 -24.21 -6.72 -6.76
C ALA A 415 -24.91 -6.95 -5.41
N PRO A 416 -26.11 -6.36 -5.19
CA PRO A 416 -26.88 -6.58 -3.98
C PRO A 416 -27.08 -8.07 -3.68
N PHE A 417 -27.02 -8.44 -2.40
CA PHE A 417 -27.32 -9.79 -1.98
C PHE A 417 -28.73 -10.22 -2.44
N LYS A 418 -28.80 -11.35 -3.15
CA LYS A 418 -30.06 -11.95 -3.61
C LYS A 418 -30.43 -13.10 -2.66
N PRO A 419 -31.51 -12.95 -1.86
CA PRO A 419 -31.90 -13.98 -0.90
C PRO A 419 -32.33 -15.27 -1.62
N SER A 420 -31.82 -16.41 -1.18
CA SER A 420 -32.19 -17.71 -1.74
C SER A 420 -33.54 -18.19 -1.22
N THR A 421 -33.85 -17.85 0.03
CA THR A 421 -35.10 -18.14 0.70
C THR A 421 -35.70 -16.87 1.32
N ARG A 422 -36.99 -16.95 1.71
CA ARG A 422 -37.67 -15.87 2.45
C ARG A 422 -37.01 -15.50 3.79
N PHE A 423 -36.18 -16.38 4.34
CA PHE A 423 -35.50 -16.18 5.62
C PHE A 423 -34.16 -15.45 5.46
N ASP A 424 -33.64 -15.39 4.24
CA ASP A 424 -32.37 -14.71 3.93
C ASP A 424 -32.58 -13.22 3.59
N VAL A 425 -33.82 -12.72 3.68
CA VAL A 425 -34.13 -11.33 3.31
C VAL A 425 -33.52 -10.38 4.34
N LEU A 426 -32.58 -9.56 3.89
CA LEU A 426 -31.97 -8.53 4.71
C LEU A 426 -33.00 -7.46 5.10
N ARG A 427 -33.07 -7.15 6.40
CA ARG A 427 -34.02 -6.19 6.96
C ARG A 427 -33.60 -4.74 6.70
N TRP A 428 -34.59 -3.88 6.53
CA TRP A 428 -34.42 -2.42 6.58
C TRP A 428 -34.81 -1.90 7.97
N ASP A 429 -33.88 -1.19 8.61
CA ASP A 429 -34.13 -0.46 9.84
C ASP A 429 -34.65 0.93 9.49
N TYR A 430 -35.84 1.30 9.96
CA TYR A 430 -36.33 2.67 9.85
C TYR A 430 -35.77 3.52 10.98
N PHE A 431 -35.38 4.76 10.68
CA PHE A 431 -34.90 5.71 11.67
C PHE A 431 -35.41 7.12 11.42
N ASN A 432 -35.54 7.87 12.51
CA ASN A 432 -35.72 9.32 12.50
C ASN A 432 -34.48 9.99 13.12
N GLU A 433 -34.54 11.27 13.45
CA GLU A 433 -33.39 12.00 14.01
C GLU A 433 -32.97 11.52 15.42
N THR A 434 -33.79 10.72 16.11
CA THR A 434 -33.63 10.43 17.54
C THR A 434 -33.73 8.94 17.91
N HIS A 435 -34.41 8.13 17.10
CA HIS A 435 -34.75 6.74 17.38
C HIS A 435 -34.59 5.88 16.13
N ILE A 436 -34.26 4.61 16.36
CA ILE A 436 -34.27 3.54 15.36
C ILE A 436 -35.40 2.58 15.72
N TYR A 437 -36.17 2.19 14.72
CA TYR A 437 -37.35 1.37 14.88
C TYR A 437 -37.08 -0.05 14.37
N LEU A 438 -37.61 -1.04 15.08
CA LEU A 438 -37.61 -2.46 14.68
C LEU A 438 -36.22 -3.07 14.39
N LYS A 439 -35.19 -2.55 15.06
CA LYS A 439 -33.79 -3.01 14.94
C LYS A 439 -33.61 -4.50 15.23
N THR A 440 -34.41 -5.03 16.17
CA THR A 440 -34.48 -6.47 16.47
C THR A 440 -35.94 -6.88 16.60
N ASP A 441 -36.23 -8.18 16.52
CA ASP A 441 -37.59 -8.72 16.65
C ASP A 441 -38.26 -8.40 17.99
N ASN A 442 -37.45 -8.11 19.01
CA ASN A 442 -37.91 -7.89 20.36
C ASN A 442 -37.99 -6.40 20.74
N THR A 443 -37.56 -5.49 19.86
CA THR A 443 -37.47 -4.05 20.16
C THR A 443 -38.21 -3.24 19.11
N VAL A 444 -39.30 -2.58 19.51
CA VAL A 444 -40.07 -1.71 18.62
C VAL A 444 -39.38 -0.37 18.41
N ILE A 445 -38.88 0.24 19.50
CA ILE A 445 -38.23 1.55 19.50
C ILE A 445 -36.94 1.44 20.31
N ASP A 446 -35.82 1.85 19.74
CA ASP A 446 -34.53 1.99 20.42
C ASP A 446 -34.05 3.44 20.29
N LEU A 447 -33.51 4.00 21.36
CA LEU A 447 -32.91 5.34 21.33
C LEU A 447 -31.64 5.27 20.48
N MET A 448 -31.45 6.25 19.60
CA MET A 448 -30.26 6.31 18.78
C MET A 448 -29.02 6.44 19.66
N LYS A 449 -28.09 5.50 19.50
CA LYS A 449 -26.81 5.50 20.21
C LYS A 449 -25.89 6.53 19.59
N GLN A 450 -24.89 6.99 20.35
CA GLN A 450 -23.93 7.99 19.86
C GLN A 450 -23.30 7.61 18.51
N ASN A 451 -22.87 6.35 18.34
CA ASN A 451 -22.26 5.90 17.09
C ASN A 451 -23.26 5.88 15.92
N ASP A 452 -24.51 5.46 16.17
CA ASP A 452 -25.57 5.47 15.16
C ASP A 452 -25.91 6.91 14.76
N TYR A 453 -25.89 7.85 15.72
CA TYR A 453 -26.12 9.27 15.48
C TYR A 453 -24.99 9.91 14.67
N GLU A 454 -23.74 9.68 15.04
CA GLU A 454 -22.56 10.18 14.30
C GLU A 454 -22.57 9.67 12.86
N ASP A 455 -22.90 8.39 12.64
CA ASP A 455 -23.05 7.79 11.31
C ASP A 455 -24.16 8.46 10.48
N ILE A 456 -25.35 8.62 11.05
CA ILE A 456 -26.48 9.25 10.35
C ILE A 456 -26.22 10.73 10.05
N GLN A 457 -25.59 11.46 10.97
CA GLN A 457 -25.21 12.86 10.73
C GLN A 457 -24.23 12.98 9.56
N GLU A 458 -23.23 12.09 9.49
CA GLU A 458 -22.28 12.07 8.37
C GLU A 458 -22.99 11.80 7.02
N VAL A 459 -23.94 10.87 7.00
CA VAL A 459 -24.76 10.55 5.82
C VAL A 459 -25.62 11.77 5.40
N ILE A 460 -26.21 12.48 6.34
CA ILE A 460 -26.99 13.70 6.09
C ILE A 460 -26.08 14.81 5.54
N ASP A 461 -24.95 15.08 6.19
CA ASP A 461 -24.00 16.12 5.78
C ASP A 461 -23.46 15.88 4.37
N HIS A 462 -23.13 14.62 4.05
CA HIS A 462 -22.66 14.24 2.72
C HIS A 462 -23.75 14.43 1.65
N SER A 463 -25.00 14.06 1.98
CA SER A 463 -26.16 14.27 1.11
C SER A 463 -26.40 15.74 0.83
N VAL A 464 -26.41 16.58 1.86
CA VAL A 464 -26.59 18.03 1.75
C VAL A 464 -25.51 18.66 0.89
N LYS A 465 -24.24 18.25 1.07
CA LYS A 465 -23.12 18.72 0.27
C LYS A 465 -23.31 18.38 -1.21
N GLN A 466 -23.71 17.15 -1.54
CA GLN A 466 -24.00 16.78 -2.94
C GLN A 466 -25.19 17.53 -3.52
N PHE A 467 -26.26 17.73 -2.75
CA PHE A 467 -27.40 18.55 -3.17
C PHE A 467 -26.99 19.99 -3.50
N GLN A 468 -26.12 20.59 -2.70
CA GLN A 468 -25.58 21.93 -2.95
C GLN A 468 -24.73 21.95 -4.22
N THR A 469 -23.92 20.92 -4.47
CA THR A 469 -23.12 20.82 -5.70
C THR A 469 -23.99 20.68 -6.94
N LYS A 470 -25.06 19.88 -6.90
CA LYS A 470 -25.93 19.63 -8.06
C LYS A 470 -26.87 20.79 -8.39
N TYR A 471 -27.49 21.39 -7.37
CA TYR A 471 -28.55 22.41 -7.55
C TYR A 471 -28.05 23.85 -7.38
N GLY A 472 -26.78 24.07 -7.00
CA GLY A 472 -26.23 25.39 -6.71
C GLY A 472 -26.37 25.79 -5.23
N THR A 473 -25.57 26.76 -4.79
CA THR A 473 -25.42 27.12 -3.38
C THR A 473 -26.66 27.83 -2.83
N LYS A 474 -27.14 27.33 -1.68
CA LYS A 474 -27.93 27.96 -0.58
C LYS A 474 -28.93 27.03 0.12
N LEU A 475 -28.98 25.75 -0.28
CA LEU A 475 -29.79 24.74 0.41
C LEU A 475 -29.20 24.41 1.79
N LYS A 476 -29.96 24.67 2.85
CA LYS A 476 -29.66 24.29 4.23
C LYS A 476 -30.54 23.13 4.66
N PHE A 477 -29.97 22.21 5.43
CA PHE A 477 -30.72 21.15 6.10
C PHE A 477 -31.74 21.75 7.07
N LYS A 478 -33.00 21.30 7.00
CA LYS A 478 -34.06 21.65 7.96
C LYS A 478 -34.32 20.50 8.92
N ASN A 479 -34.73 19.36 8.37
CA ASN A 479 -35.06 18.15 9.12
C ASN A 479 -35.04 16.91 8.21
N LEU A 480 -34.85 15.76 8.83
CA LEU A 480 -35.01 14.43 8.23
C LEU A 480 -36.48 13.99 8.36
N LEU A 481 -37.12 13.64 7.25
CA LEU A 481 -38.47 13.08 7.26
C LEU A 481 -38.44 11.60 7.58
N ASN A 482 -37.70 10.82 6.79
CA ASN A 482 -37.61 9.38 6.89
C ASN A 482 -36.19 8.94 6.58
N GLY A 483 -35.67 7.99 7.34
CA GLY A 483 -34.45 7.28 7.02
C GLY A 483 -34.66 5.78 7.05
N TYR A 484 -34.06 5.07 6.10
CA TYR A 484 -33.98 3.63 6.07
C TYR A 484 -32.52 3.23 5.92
N ARG A 485 -32.08 2.22 6.66
CA ARG A 485 -30.76 1.62 6.47
C ARG A 485 -30.84 0.10 6.36
N GLN A 486 -29.99 -0.49 5.54
CA GLN A 486 -29.85 -1.93 5.38
C GLN A 486 -28.37 -2.28 5.37
N PHE A 487 -27.96 -3.30 6.13
CA PHE A 487 -26.59 -3.78 6.11
C PHE A 487 -26.49 -5.04 5.24
N ASP A 488 -25.73 -4.95 4.16
CA ASP A 488 -25.34 -6.08 3.31
C ASP A 488 -23.89 -6.50 3.66
N PRO A 489 -23.68 -7.73 4.15
CA PRO A 489 -22.34 -8.22 4.50
C PRO A 489 -21.33 -8.22 3.35
N THR A 490 -21.80 -8.22 2.10
CA THR A 490 -20.93 -8.25 0.91
C THR A 490 -20.59 -6.87 0.38
N ARG A 491 -21.44 -5.88 0.64
CA ARG A 491 -21.32 -4.52 0.09
C ARG A 491 -21.05 -3.46 1.14
N GLY A 492 -21.79 -3.50 2.26
CA GLY A 492 -21.76 -2.49 3.32
C GLY A 492 -23.14 -1.97 3.68
N THR A 493 -23.21 -0.77 4.25
CA THR A 493 -24.48 -0.15 4.67
C THR A 493 -25.08 0.68 3.55
N HIS A 494 -26.33 0.39 3.23
CA HIS A 494 -27.15 1.12 2.28
C HIS A 494 -28.12 2.02 3.06
N TYR A 495 -28.18 3.30 2.72
CA TYR A 495 -29.10 4.28 3.30
C TYR A 495 -30.03 4.86 2.23
N ILE A 496 -31.31 5.02 2.60
CA ILE A 496 -32.29 5.79 1.83
C ILE A 496 -32.84 6.84 2.78
N ILE A 497 -32.63 8.11 2.47
CA ILE A 497 -33.08 9.22 3.33
C ILE A 497 -33.90 10.24 2.56
N ASP A 498 -34.97 10.70 3.20
CA ASP A 498 -35.84 11.77 2.74
C ASP A 498 -35.56 13.02 3.57
N ILE A 499 -34.94 14.03 2.96
CA ILE A 499 -34.48 15.24 3.64
C ILE A 499 -35.29 16.46 3.18
N VAL A 500 -35.61 17.36 4.11
CA VAL A 500 -36.13 18.69 3.80
C VAL A 500 -34.99 19.70 3.78
N LEU A 501 -34.86 20.38 2.65
CA LEU A 501 -33.89 21.44 2.41
C LEU A 501 -34.61 22.78 2.31
N ILE A 502 -34.04 23.82 2.92
CA ILE A 502 -34.53 25.20 2.83
C ILE A 502 -33.56 26.03 2.00
N ASP A 503 -34.09 26.79 1.05
CA ASP A 503 -33.35 27.83 0.32
C ASP A 503 -33.40 29.20 1.05
N GLU A 504 -32.59 30.17 0.64
CA GLU A 504 -32.56 31.52 1.21
C GLU A 504 -33.92 32.23 1.18
N GLN A 505 -34.77 31.89 0.21
CA GLN A 505 -36.14 32.39 0.10
C GLN A 505 -37.13 31.67 1.06
N LYS A 506 -36.61 30.87 2.00
CA LYS A 506 -37.38 30.01 2.92
C LYS A 506 -38.31 29.01 2.22
N LYS A 507 -38.01 28.65 0.98
CA LYS A 507 -38.76 27.63 0.24
C LYS A 507 -38.24 26.24 0.59
N GLU A 508 -39.16 25.34 0.92
CA GLU A 508 -38.86 23.98 1.32
C GLU A 508 -38.86 23.03 0.11
N TYR A 509 -37.82 22.21 0.03
CA TYR A 509 -37.64 21.19 -0.99
C TYR A 509 -37.45 19.85 -0.31
N ILE A 510 -38.27 18.86 -0.67
CA ILE A 510 -38.12 17.49 -0.20
C ILE A 510 -37.32 16.73 -1.25
N LYS A 511 -36.23 16.10 -0.84
CA LYS A 511 -35.39 15.30 -1.73
C LYS A 511 -35.02 13.97 -1.09
N ARG A 512 -35.09 12.91 -1.90
CA ARG A 512 -34.60 11.58 -1.54
C ARG A 512 -33.15 11.43 -2.00
N ALA A 513 -32.30 10.96 -1.10
CA ALA A 513 -30.94 10.52 -1.40
C ALA A 513 -30.80 9.04 -1.05
N GLU A 514 -30.23 8.28 -1.98
CA GLU A 514 -29.80 6.90 -1.76
C GLU A 514 -28.28 6.90 -1.69
N LEU A 515 -27.70 6.28 -0.66
CA LEU A 515 -26.27 6.30 -0.37
C LEU A 515 -25.76 4.92 0.01
N MET A 516 -24.53 4.60 -0.37
CA MET A 516 -23.92 3.35 0.04
C MET A 516 -22.54 3.59 0.66
N ARG A 517 -22.36 3.10 1.88
CA ARG A 517 -21.09 3.10 2.59
C ARG A 517 -20.47 1.71 2.44
N PRO A 518 -19.48 1.54 1.54
CA PRO A 518 -18.91 0.23 1.26
C PRO A 518 -18.07 -0.28 2.42
N LEU A 519 -17.98 -1.60 2.56
CA LEU A 519 -17.01 -2.21 3.47
C LEU A 519 -15.57 -1.97 2.97
N GLY A 520 -14.66 -1.79 3.93
CA GLY A 520 -13.22 -1.79 3.65
C GLY A 520 -12.78 -3.13 3.04
N LEU A 521 -11.69 -3.13 2.26
CA LEU A 521 -11.09 -4.38 1.81
C LEU A 521 -10.58 -5.15 3.03
N VAL A 522 -11.16 -6.32 3.29
CA VAL A 522 -10.66 -7.26 4.30
C VAL A 522 -9.66 -8.18 3.61
N GLU A 523 -8.37 -7.96 3.84
CA GLU A 523 -7.31 -8.84 3.37
C GLU A 523 -7.05 -9.93 4.42
N ILE A 524 -7.29 -11.19 4.06
CA ILE A 524 -6.93 -12.33 4.91
C ILE A 524 -5.47 -12.65 4.64
N VAL A 525 -4.59 -12.34 5.58
CA VAL A 525 -3.16 -12.70 5.49
C VAL A 525 -2.99 -14.14 5.99
N PRO A 526 -2.68 -15.11 5.12
CA PRO A 526 -2.49 -16.49 5.55
C PRO A 526 -1.23 -16.60 6.42
N MET A 527 -1.36 -17.14 7.64
CA MET A 527 -0.20 -17.47 8.46
C MET A 527 0.45 -18.77 7.96
N PRO A 528 1.78 -18.82 7.78
CA PRO A 528 2.47 -19.97 7.18
C PRO A 528 2.49 -21.24 8.06
N PHE A 529 2.06 -21.17 9.32
CA PHE A 529 2.03 -22.32 10.23
C PHE A 529 0.76 -22.31 11.09
N THR A 530 -0.14 -23.26 10.84
CA THR A 530 -1.33 -23.51 11.65
C THR A 530 -0.96 -24.47 12.79
N THR A 531 -0.97 -23.99 14.03
CA THR A 531 -1.15 -24.85 15.20
C THR A 531 -2.66 -24.95 15.50
N GLU A 532 -3.09 -26.02 16.16
CA GLU A 532 -4.50 -26.40 16.39
C GLU A 532 -5.36 -25.36 17.16
N THR A 533 -4.79 -24.21 17.54
CA THR A 533 -5.53 -23.07 18.08
C THR A 533 -5.62 -21.94 17.05
N VAL A 534 -6.80 -21.75 16.46
CA VAL A 534 -7.09 -20.66 15.52
C VAL A 534 -7.11 -19.33 16.30
N LYS A 535 -5.94 -18.73 16.52
CA LYS A 535 -5.84 -17.36 17.01
C LYS A 535 -6.09 -16.40 15.84
N LEU A 536 -7.15 -15.62 15.94
CA LEU A 536 -7.48 -14.57 14.97
C LEU A 536 -6.73 -13.29 15.35
N PHE A 537 -5.81 -12.84 14.49
CA PHE A 537 -5.12 -11.57 14.64
C PHE A 537 -5.84 -10.52 13.80
N LEU A 538 -6.48 -9.55 14.47
CA LEU A 538 -7.08 -8.38 13.84
C LEU A 538 -6.09 -7.22 13.89
N ILE A 539 -5.58 -6.82 12.73
CA ILE A 539 -4.71 -5.64 12.59
C ILE A 539 -5.58 -4.47 12.13
N LEU A 540 -5.77 -3.48 13.00
CA LEU A 540 -6.51 -2.26 12.70
C LEU A 540 -5.52 -1.09 12.55
N PRO A 541 -5.31 -0.56 11.34
CA PRO A 541 -4.56 0.68 11.17
C PRO A 541 -5.39 1.84 11.73
N ILE A 542 -4.77 2.67 12.58
CA ILE A 542 -5.40 3.78 13.28
C ILE A 542 -4.55 5.03 13.07
N TYR A 543 -5.17 6.13 12.65
CA TYR A 543 -4.51 7.43 12.58
C TYR A 543 -4.39 8.08 13.97
N SER A 544 -3.45 9.01 14.13
CA SER A 544 -3.17 9.64 15.43
C SER A 544 -4.38 10.35 16.04
N ASP A 545 -5.25 10.93 15.21
CA ASP A 545 -6.51 11.58 15.54
C ASP A 545 -7.63 10.59 15.91
N GLU A 546 -7.65 9.40 15.31
CA GLU A 546 -8.65 8.36 15.55
C GLU A 546 -8.39 7.51 16.80
N ARG A 547 -7.27 7.71 17.49
CA ARG A 547 -6.85 6.88 18.65
C ARG A 547 -7.95 6.76 19.72
N SER A 548 -8.65 7.85 20.03
CA SER A 548 -9.70 7.86 21.05
C SER A 548 -10.93 7.04 20.62
N ALA A 549 -11.31 7.11 19.34
CA ALA A 549 -12.41 6.35 18.76
C ALA A 549 -12.06 4.86 18.72
N ALA A 550 -10.82 4.51 18.34
CA ALA A 550 -10.35 3.13 18.30
C ALA A 550 -10.37 2.46 19.68
N ILE A 551 -9.98 3.17 20.75
CA ILE A 551 -10.05 2.64 22.12
C ILE A 551 -11.51 2.40 22.53
N ARG A 552 -12.42 3.35 22.23
CA ARG A 552 -13.86 3.17 22.47
C ARG A 552 -14.41 1.95 21.72
N PHE A 553 -14.02 1.77 20.46
CA PHE A 553 -14.40 0.63 19.64
C PHE A 553 -13.94 -0.70 20.23
N LEU A 554 -12.66 -0.81 20.63
CA LEU A 554 -12.12 -2.02 21.26
C LEU A 554 -12.83 -2.34 22.58
N TYR A 555 -13.16 -1.32 23.38
CA TYR A 555 -13.94 -1.50 24.59
C TYR A 555 -15.35 -2.03 24.29
N HIS A 556 -16.02 -1.47 23.28
CA HIS A 556 -17.34 -1.94 22.86
C HIS A 556 -17.30 -3.39 22.35
N ILE A 557 -16.34 -3.73 21.49
CA ILE A 557 -16.11 -5.11 21.02
C ILE A 557 -15.95 -6.05 22.21
N ASN A 558 -15.13 -5.68 23.19
CA ASN A 558 -14.88 -6.54 24.34
C ASN A 558 -16.17 -6.80 25.12
N LYS A 559 -16.93 -5.74 25.35
CA LYS A 559 -18.21 -5.82 26.05
C LYS A 559 -19.27 -6.61 25.28
N THR A 560 -19.31 -6.56 23.95
CA THR A 560 -20.36 -7.25 23.16
C THR A 560 -20.00 -8.69 22.81
N LEU A 561 -18.73 -8.99 22.53
CA LEU A 561 -18.31 -10.30 22.02
C LEU A 561 -17.73 -11.23 23.10
N PHE A 562 -17.04 -10.68 24.11
CA PHE A 562 -16.31 -11.50 25.09
C PHE A 562 -16.96 -11.57 26.48
N ASP A 563 -17.87 -10.65 26.80
CA ASP A 563 -18.62 -10.70 28.04
C ASP A 563 -19.74 -11.76 27.93
N ARG A 564 -19.78 -12.73 28.85
CA ARG A 564 -20.71 -13.89 28.74
C ARG A 564 -22.18 -13.47 28.79
N GLU A 565 -22.53 -12.49 29.63
CA GLU A 565 -23.92 -12.02 29.79
C GLU A 565 -24.45 -11.27 28.57
N THR A 566 -23.58 -10.64 27.78
CA THR A 566 -23.95 -9.95 26.54
C THR A 566 -23.88 -10.88 25.34
N ARG A 567 -22.95 -11.83 25.32
CA ARG A 567 -22.86 -12.87 24.29
C ARG A 567 -24.12 -13.75 24.27
N ASP A 568 -24.59 -14.18 25.44
CA ASP A 568 -25.83 -14.97 25.54
C ASP A 568 -27.07 -14.15 25.11
N LYS A 569 -27.04 -12.82 25.28
CA LYS A 569 -28.07 -11.91 24.73
C LYS A 569 -27.97 -11.73 23.21
N PHE A 570 -26.75 -11.69 22.66
CA PHE A 570 -26.51 -11.59 21.22
C PHE A 570 -26.88 -12.88 20.49
N GLU A 571 -26.54 -14.04 21.06
CA GLU A 571 -26.93 -15.38 20.55
C GLU A 571 -28.44 -15.62 20.67
N SER A 572 -29.13 -14.99 21.62
CA SER A 572 -30.60 -15.02 21.72
C SER A 572 -31.33 -14.06 20.76
N GLN A 573 -30.59 -13.21 20.03
CA GLN A 573 -31.11 -12.19 19.10
C GLN A 573 -30.83 -12.51 17.62
N GLN A 574 -30.02 -13.54 17.33
CA GLN A 574 -29.96 -14.22 16.02
C GLN A 574 -30.98 -15.36 16.00
#